data_AF-A0A1P8EJS7-F1
#
_entry.id   AF-A0A1P8EJS7-F1
#
_cell.length_a   1.000
_cell.length_b   1.000
_cell.length_c   1.000
_cell.angle_alpha   90.00
_cell.angle_beta   90.00
_cell.angle_gamma   90.00
#
_symmetry.space_group_name_H-M   'P 1'
#
loop_
_entity.id
_entity.type
_entity.pdbx_description
1 polymer ?
#
loop_
_entity_poly.entity_id
_entity_poly.type
_entity_poly.pdbx_seq_one_letter_code
_entity_poly.pdbx_strand_id
1 'polypeptide(L)'
;MDIKDYLVFSFIFSLIFFGIFHQLASRIILKSIDLKEKLYGNKICENEKLDIVNIQAIMSVITVINIQYFLYARKNPQYIFFKKRKHPLFPALDTGAAIYIVRNYRKLNYYILFQGFFGLLFLLIGVVFILLN
;
A
#
# COMPACT_ATOMS: atom_id res chain seq x y z
N MET A 1 -26.06 24.93 3.64
CA MET A 1 -24.67 24.47 3.79
C MET A 1 -23.80 25.32 2.91
N ASP A 2 -22.75 25.88 3.49
CA ASP A 2 -21.71 26.60 2.77
C ASP A 2 -20.69 25.60 2.19
N ILE A 3 -19.90 26.02 1.21
CA ILE A 3 -18.76 25.27 0.66
C ILE A 3 -17.83 24.77 1.78
N LYS A 4 -17.66 25.56 2.84
CA LYS A 4 -16.86 25.17 4.02
C LYS A 4 -17.41 23.94 4.73
N ASP A 5 -18.74 23.81 4.84
CA ASP A 5 -19.37 22.63 5.44
C ASP A 5 -19.09 21.38 4.61
N TYR A 6 -19.23 21.47 3.28
CA TYR A 6 -18.93 20.36 2.38
C TYR A 6 -17.46 19.94 2.44
N LEU A 7 -16.53 20.88 2.56
CA LEU A 7 -15.11 20.59 2.74
C LEU A 7 -14.85 19.82 4.04
N VAL A 8 -15.45 20.26 5.14
CA VAL A 8 -15.33 19.57 6.44
C VAL A 8 -15.90 18.15 6.37
N PHE A 9 -17.10 17.97 5.83
CA PHE A 9 -17.69 16.62 5.68
C PHE A 9 -16.82 15.73 4.79
N SER A 10 -16.32 16.26 3.67
CA SER A 10 -15.45 15.50 2.75
C SER A 10 -14.11 15.14 3.40
N PHE A 11 -13.57 16.02 4.24
CA PHE A 11 -12.35 15.78 4.99
C PHE A 11 -12.52 14.62 5.99
N ILE A 12 -13.58 14.68 6.80
CA ILE A 12 -13.91 13.64 7.79
C ILE A 12 -14.15 12.30 7.07
N PHE A 13 -14.92 12.31 5.98
CA PHE A 13 -15.18 11.11 5.18
C PHE A 13 -13.88 10.51 4.64
N SER A 14 -12.99 11.33 4.10
CA SER A 14 -11.69 10.87 3.60
C SER A 14 -10.85 10.21 4.68
N LEU A 15 -10.83 10.78 5.89
CA LEU A 15 -10.09 10.21 7.02
C LEU A 15 -10.68 8.88 7.49
N ILE A 16 -12.01 8.76 7.56
CA ILE A 16 -12.70 7.51 7.92
C ILE A 16 -12.35 6.40 6.92
N PHE A 17 -12.49 6.67 5.63
CA PHE A 17 -12.21 5.65 4.61
C PHE A 17 -10.73 5.31 4.53
N PHE A 18 -9.83 6.29 4.67
CA PHE A 18 -8.40 6.04 4.82
C PHE A 18 -8.12 5.04 5.95
N GLY A 19 -8.69 5.27 7.14
CA GLY A 19 -8.53 4.39 8.30
C GLY A 19 -9.10 2.99 8.08
N ILE A 20 -10.30 2.88 7.49
CA ILE A 20 -10.94 1.58 7.19
C ILE A 20 -10.06 0.75 6.26
N PHE A 21 -9.61 1.33 5.13
CA PHE A 21 -8.80 0.59 4.16
C PHE A 21 -7.41 0.24 4.71
N HIS A 22 -6.80 1.14 5.50
CA HIS A 22 -5.56 0.86 6.21
C HIS A 22 -5.71 -0.34 7.16
N GLN A 23 -6.76 -0.35 7.98
CA GLN A 23 -6.99 -1.45 8.92
C GLN A 23 -7.27 -2.78 8.19
N LEU A 24 -8.04 -2.75 7.10
CA LEU A 24 -8.31 -3.94 6.29
C LEU A 24 -7.06 -4.50 5.62
N ALA A 25 -6.21 -3.63 5.05
CA ALA A 25 -4.92 -4.02 4.49
C ALA A 25 -4.00 -4.61 5.56
N SER A 26 -3.90 -3.95 6.73
CA SER A 26 -3.11 -4.40 7.88
C SER A 26 -3.50 -5.80 8.34
N ARG A 27 -4.81 -6.08 8.42
CA ARG A 27 -5.31 -7.41 8.81
C ARG A 27 -4.90 -8.52 7.84
N ILE A 28 -4.86 -8.23 6.54
CA ILE A 28 -4.41 -9.21 5.53
C ILE A 28 -2.91 -9.47 5.70
N ILE A 29 -2.11 -8.40 5.83
CA ILE A 29 -0.65 -8.49 6.01
C ILE A 29 -0.30 -9.31 7.25
N LEU A 30 -0.96 -9.02 8.38
CA LEU A 30 -0.72 -9.71 9.65
C LEU A 30 -1.05 -11.20 9.57
N LYS A 31 -2.13 -11.57 8.88
CA LYS A 31 -2.59 -12.96 8.79
C LYS A 31 -1.86 -13.78 7.72
N SER A 32 -1.31 -13.14 6.69
CA SER A 32 -0.71 -13.88 5.58
C SER A 32 0.76 -14.22 5.82
N ILE A 33 1.02 -15.48 6.17
CA ILE A 33 2.38 -16.02 6.27
C ILE A 33 3.04 -16.05 4.89
N ASP A 34 2.32 -16.53 3.86
CA ASP A 34 2.82 -16.59 2.47
C ASP A 34 3.29 -15.21 1.97
N LEU A 35 2.56 -14.13 2.27
CA LEU A 35 2.98 -12.78 1.89
C LEU A 35 4.32 -12.40 2.54
N LYS A 36 4.46 -12.70 3.83
CA LYS A 36 5.68 -12.40 4.59
C LYS A 36 6.85 -13.24 4.08
N GLU A 37 6.63 -14.50 3.75
CA GLU A 37 7.65 -15.35 3.13
C GLU A 37 8.12 -14.79 1.79
N LYS A 38 7.21 -14.28 0.95
CA LYS A 38 7.59 -13.62 -0.33
C LYS A 38 8.37 -12.32 -0.13
N LEU A 39 8.26 -11.66 1.01
CA LEU A 39 8.91 -10.38 1.30
C LEU A 39 10.24 -10.57 2.04
N TYR A 40 10.25 -11.41 3.08
CA TYR A 40 11.38 -11.59 3.99
C TYR A 40 12.10 -12.93 3.82
N GLY A 41 11.45 -13.94 3.23
CA GLY A 41 11.96 -15.32 3.11
C GLY A 41 11.65 -16.17 4.36
N ASN A 42 11.67 -17.49 4.18
CA ASN A 42 11.19 -18.46 5.18
C ASN A 42 11.89 -18.35 6.55
N LYS A 43 13.18 -18.00 6.59
CA LYS A 43 13.97 -17.94 7.84
C LYS A 43 13.67 -16.73 8.72
N ILE A 44 13.12 -15.65 8.16
CA ILE A 44 12.84 -14.40 8.90
C ILE A 44 11.39 -14.38 9.41
N CYS A 45 10.49 -15.09 8.71
CA CYS A 45 9.05 -15.06 8.96
C CYS A 45 8.60 -15.72 10.29
N GLU A 46 9.39 -16.64 10.87
CA GLU A 46 8.99 -17.40 12.06
C GLU A 46 9.07 -16.61 13.38
N ASN A 47 9.89 -15.56 13.45
CA ASN A 47 10.21 -14.90 14.72
C ASN A 47 9.79 -13.42 14.83
N GLU A 48 9.28 -12.81 13.76
CA GLU A 48 8.94 -11.39 13.77
C GLU A 48 7.45 -11.14 14.06
N LYS A 49 7.16 -10.65 15.27
CA LYS A 49 5.93 -9.88 15.49
C LYS A 49 6.03 -8.60 14.66
N LEU A 50 5.21 -8.50 13.62
CA LEU A 50 5.12 -7.29 12.81
C LEU A 50 4.58 -6.14 13.66
N ASP A 51 5.43 -5.14 13.87
CA ASP A 51 5.03 -3.85 14.44
C ASP A 51 4.37 -2.95 13.38
N ILE A 52 3.86 -1.81 13.83
CA ILE A 52 3.18 -0.84 12.96
C ILE A 52 4.10 -0.35 11.84
N VAL A 53 5.40 -0.18 12.14
CA VAL A 53 6.40 0.30 11.18
C VAL A 53 6.58 -0.69 10.05
N ASN A 54 6.71 -1.99 10.36
CA ASN A 54 6.83 -3.03 9.35
C ASN A 54 5.56 -3.17 8.50
N ILE A 55 4.37 -3.10 9.11
CA ILE A 55 3.11 -3.11 8.35
C ILE A 55 3.07 -1.95 7.35
N GLN A 56 3.45 -0.74 7.79
CA GLN A 56 3.50 0.43 6.92
C GLN A 56 4.54 0.27 5.81
N ALA A 57 5.71 -0.30 6.09
CA ALA A 57 6.73 -0.61 5.09
C ALA A 57 6.21 -1.60 4.04
N ILE A 58 5.48 -2.64 4.46
CA ILE A 58 4.87 -3.62 3.56
C ILE A 58 3.83 -2.96 2.65
N MET A 59 2.95 -2.12 3.21
CA MET A 59 1.99 -1.37 2.39
C MET A 59 2.68 -0.46 1.37
N SER A 60 3.77 0.19 1.80
CA SER A 60 4.55 1.10 0.95
C SER A 60 5.21 0.36 -0.21
N VAL A 61 5.85 -0.79 0.04
CA VAL A 61 6.46 -1.56 -1.05
C VAL A 61 5.43 -2.14 -2.00
N ILE A 62 4.28 -2.60 -1.49
CA ILE A 62 3.18 -3.10 -2.33
C ILE A 62 2.60 -1.96 -3.19
N THR A 63 2.53 -0.74 -2.66
CA THR A 63 2.16 0.45 -3.44
C THR A 63 3.13 0.66 -4.61
N VAL A 64 4.44 0.61 -4.36
CA VAL A 64 5.47 0.74 -5.40
C VAL A 64 5.36 -0.39 -6.44
N ILE A 65 5.15 -1.63 -6.00
CA ILE A 65 4.93 -2.79 -6.88
C ILE A 65 3.73 -2.55 -7.78
N ASN A 66 2.59 -2.12 -7.23
CA ASN A 66 1.38 -1.86 -8.02
C ASN A 66 1.57 -0.75 -9.05
N ILE A 67 2.27 0.34 -8.68
CA ILE A 67 2.60 1.43 -9.59
C ILE A 67 3.52 0.93 -10.72
N GLN A 68 4.61 0.24 -10.39
CA GLN A 68 5.54 -0.29 -11.40
C GLN A 68 4.86 -1.32 -12.31
N TYR A 69 3.99 -2.15 -11.75
CA TYR A 69 3.21 -3.12 -12.51
C TYR A 69 2.26 -2.43 -13.48
N PHE A 70 1.50 -1.44 -13.01
CA PHE A 70 0.53 -0.73 -13.83
C PHE A 70 1.19 0.08 -14.95
N LEU A 71 2.26 0.81 -14.65
CA LEU A 71 2.94 1.69 -15.60
C LEU A 71 3.82 0.94 -16.60
N TYR A 72 4.51 -0.13 -16.16
CA TYR A 72 5.56 -0.78 -16.95
C TYR A 72 5.30 -2.28 -17.15
N ALA A 73 5.22 -3.06 -16.07
CA ALA A 73 5.28 -4.52 -16.17
C ALA A 73 4.08 -5.16 -16.87
N ARG A 74 2.89 -4.52 -16.80
CA ARG A 74 1.69 -5.01 -17.48
C ARG A 74 1.84 -5.06 -19.00
N LYS A 75 2.62 -4.14 -19.58
CA LYS A 75 2.84 -4.03 -21.03
C LYS A 75 4.19 -4.63 -21.47
N ASN A 76 5.05 -4.99 -20.53
CA ASN A 76 6.38 -5.50 -20.81
C ASN A 76 6.64 -6.81 -20.02
N PRO A 77 6.53 -7.98 -20.68
CA PRO A 77 6.76 -9.27 -20.02
C PRO A 77 8.20 -9.47 -19.55
N GLN A 78 9.17 -8.69 -20.06
CA GLN A 78 10.57 -8.71 -19.63
C GLN A 78 10.88 -7.66 -18.55
N TYR A 79 9.87 -7.00 -17.98
CA TYR A 79 10.10 -6.01 -16.93
C TYR A 79 10.63 -6.69 -15.66
N ILE A 80 11.81 -6.26 -15.23
CA ILE A 80 12.45 -6.72 -14.01
C ILE A 80 12.21 -5.67 -12.93
N PHE A 81 11.43 -6.04 -11.93
CA PHE A 81 11.30 -5.27 -10.69
C PHE A 81 12.62 -5.31 -9.92
N PHE A 82 12.99 -4.21 -9.28
CA PHE A 82 14.17 -4.11 -8.40
C PHE A 82 15.51 -4.47 -9.08
N LYS A 83 15.64 -4.14 -10.38
CA LYS A 83 16.72 -4.51 -11.33
C LYS A 83 18.19 -4.32 -10.90
N LYS A 84 18.49 -3.67 -9.76
CA LYS A 84 19.86 -3.36 -9.33
C LYS A 84 20.22 -3.75 -7.90
N ARG A 85 19.28 -3.99 -6.99
CA ARG A 85 19.57 -4.31 -5.58
C ARG A 85 18.43 -5.12 -4.97
N LYS A 86 18.75 -6.13 -4.15
CA LYS A 86 17.77 -6.72 -3.22
C LYS A 86 17.22 -5.59 -2.35
N HIS A 87 15.91 -5.56 -2.16
CA HIS A 87 15.30 -4.50 -1.36
C HIS A 87 15.82 -4.63 0.08
N PRO A 88 16.39 -3.56 0.68
CA PRO A 88 17.10 -3.67 1.96
C PRO A 88 16.20 -4.15 3.10
N LEU A 89 14.91 -3.76 3.06
CA LEU A 89 13.90 -4.20 4.02
C LEU A 89 13.19 -5.51 3.63
N PHE A 90 13.28 -5.92 2.36
CA PHE A 90 12.55 -7.07 1.83
C PHE A 90 13.50 -7.94 1.00
N PRO A 91 14.40 -8.69 1.67
CA PRO A 91 15.53 -9.36 1.01
C PRO A 91 15.10 -10.50 0.07
N ALA A 92 13.89 -11.04 0.24
CA ALA A 92 13.32 -12.09 -0.62
C ALA A 92 12.44 -11.53 -1.75
N LEU A 93 12.20 -10.21 -1.77
CA LEU A 93 11.38 -9.57 -2.78
C LEU A 93 12.12 -9.47 -4.12
N ASP A 94 11.78 -10.35 -5.04
CA ASP A 94 12.23 -10.32 -6.43
C ASP A 94 11.08 -10.05 -7.42
N THR A 95 11.37 -10.12 -8.72
CA THR A 95 10.37 -9.93 -9.77
C THR A 95 9.25 -10.96 -9.72
N GLY A 96 9.57 -12.22 -9.41
CA GLY A 96 8.58 -13.30 -9.31
C GLY A 96 7.63 -13.08 -8.14
N ALA A 97 8.19 -12.75 -6.97
CA ALA A 97 7.45 -12.37 -5.77
C ALA A 97 6.56 -11.15 -6.02
N ALA A 98 7.07 -10.10 -6.68
CA ALA A 98 6.29 -8.91 -7.00
C ALA A 98 5.08 -9.23 -7.90
N ILE A 99 5.28 -9.98 -8.99
CA ILE A 99 4.20 -10.40 -9.90
C ILE A 99 3.19 -11.30 -9.17
N TYR A 100 3.68 -12.20 -8.33
CA TYR A 100 2.85 -13.08 -7.51
C TYR A 100 1.96 -12.28 -6.55
N ILE A 101 2.52 -11.27 -5.87
CA ILE A 101 1.77 -10.38 -4.97
C ILE A 101 0.67 -9.64 -5.75
N VAL A 102 0.97 -9.08 -6.91
CA VAL A 102 -0.02 -8.38 -7.73
C VAL A 102 -1.20 -9.30 -8.12
N ARG A 103 -0.89 -10.54 -8.51
CA ARG A 103 -1.90 -11.48 -9.03
C ARG A 103 -2.74 -12.13 -7.95
N ASN A 104 -2.13 -12.53 -6.84
CA ASN A 104 -2.78 -13.33 -5.79
C ASN A 104 -3.33 -12.49 -4.63
N TYR A 105 -2.75 -11.30 -4.38
CA TYR A 105 -3.19 -10.41 -3.30
C TYR A 105 -4.08 -9.27 -3.81
N ARG A 106 -4.98 -9.55 -4.76
CA ARG A 106 -5.85 -8.52 -5.37
C ARG A 106 -6.61 -7.69 -4.32
N LYS A 107 -7.17 -8.34 -3.31
CA LYS A 107 -7.92 -7.68 -2.23
C LYS A 107 -7.05 -6.71 -1.42
N LEU A 108 -5.83 -7.10 -1.09
CA LEU A 108 -4.85 -6.23 -0.44
C LEU A 108 -4.46 -5.05 -1.33
N ASN A 109 -4.21 -5.31 -2.63
CA ASN A 109 -3.87 -4.27 -3.60
C ASN A 109 -5.00 -3.24 -3.73
N TYR A 110 -6.26 -3.68 -3.76
CA TYR A 110 -7.42 -2.79 -3.74
C TYR A 110 -7.45 -1.93 -2.47
N TYR A 111 -7.28 -2.53 -1.30
CA TYR A 111 -7.30 -1.77 -0.04
C TYR A 111 -6.18 -0.74 0.03
N ILE A 112 -4.96 -1.10 -0.37
CA ILE A 112 -3.83 -0.16 -0.43
C ILE A 112 -4.09 0.96 -1.43
N LEU A 113 -4.69 0.65 -2.60
CA LEU A 113 -5.03 1.66 -3.60
C LEU A 113 -6.09 2.64 -3.08
N PHE A 114 -7.17 2.14 -2.47
CA PHE A 114 -8.20 2.99 -1.89
C PHE A 114 -7.68 3.80 -0.70
N GLN A 115 -6.87 3.21 0.17
CA GLN A 115 -6.17 3.94 1.21
C GLN A 115 -5.34 5.10 0.62
N GLY A 116 -4.55 4.84 -0.42
CA GLY A 116 -3.76 5.87 -1.09
C GLY A 116 -4.63 6.98 -1.69
N PHE A 117 -5.74 6.62 -2.33
CA PHE A 117 -6.70 7.57 -2.89
C PHE A 117 -7.32 8.48 -1.81
N PHE A 118 -7.86 7.89 -0.74
CA PHE A 118 -8.45 8.66 0.35
C PHE A 118 -7.42 9.46 1.15
N GLY A 119 -6.19 8.96 1.28
CA GLY A 119 -5.09 9.70 1.87
C GLY A 119 -4.72 10.94 1.05
N LEU A 120 -4.66 10.82 -0.27
CA LEU A 120 -4.42 11.96 -1.16
C LEU A 120 -5.58 12.96 -1.12
N LEU A 121 -6.82 12.46 -1.14
CA LEU A 121 -8.02 13.29 -1.07
C LEU A 121 -8.06 14.11 0.23
N PHE A 122 -7.76 13.47 1.36
CA PHE A 122 -7.60 14.11 2.67
C PHE A 122 -6.59 15.26 2.63
N LEU A 123 -5.41 15.05 2.04
CA LEU A 123 -4.37 16.08 1.94
C LEU A 123 -4.82 17.25 1.06
N LEU A 124 -5.41 16.97 -0.11
CA LEU A 124 -5.88 18.00 -1.04
C LEU A 124 -6.99 18.86 -0.43
N ILE A 125 -7.96 18.23 0.24
CA ILE A 125 -9.04 18.94 0.93
C ILE A 125 -8.46 19.81 2.05
N GLY A 126 -7.49 19.28 2.81
CA GLY A 126 -6.81 20.05 3.87
C GLY A 126 -6.14 21.32 3.33
N VAL A 127 -5.41 21.22 2.22
CA VAL A 127 -4.78 22.38 1.56
C VAL A 127 -5.84 23.40 1.11
N VAL A 128 -6.91 22.92 0.45
CA VAL A 128 -8.00 23.80 -0.02
C VAL A 128 -8.71 24.48 1.14
N PHE A 129 -8.94 23.78 2.25
CA PHE A 129 -9.56 24.35 3.45
C PHE A 129 -8.71 25.47 4.06
N ILE A 130 -7.38 25.29 4.11
CA ILE A 130 -6.45 26.33 4.58
C ILE A 130 -6.46 27.55 3.66
N LEU A 131 -6.54 27.36 2.33
CA LEU A 131 -6.53 28.46 1.36
C LEU A 131 -7.83 29.28 1.31
N LEU A 132 -8.96 28.69 1.72
CA LEU A 132 -10.28 29.34 1.71
C LEU A 132 -10.68 29.94 3.08
N ASN A 133 -9.80 29.84 4.07
CA ASN A 133 -9.96 30.44 5.40
C ASN A 133 -9.04 31.65 5.56
#